data_AF-A0A7K2XDF7-F1
#
_entry.id   AF-A0A7K2XDF7-F1
#
_cell.length_a   1.000
_cell.length_b   1.000
_cell.length_c   1.000
_cell.angle_alpha   90.00
_cell.angle_beta   90.00
_cell.angle_gamma   90.00
#
_symmetry.space_group_name_H-M   'P 1'
#
loop_
_entity.id
_entity.type
_entity.pdbx_description
1 polymer ?
#
loop_
_entity_poly.entity_id
_entity_poly.type
_entity_poly.pdbx_seq_one_letter_code
_entity_poly.pdbx_strand_id
1 'polypeptide(L)'
;ARAATTTPAPAPAAPPAAGTGSSRGSMELLRRLAGDPSLRHSESGRHFLRWLHTHVMVDEAWRRQASAIPPHCTDTVAELALQCSHAWKRFAEDLARRRLTDATPDPSRHAASAPRQGA
;
A
#
# COMPACT_ATOMS: atom_id res chain seq x y z
N ALA A 1 39.66 -18.67 50.10
CA ALA A 1 38.96 -17.41 49.80
C ALA A 1 38.32 -17.51 48.42
N ARG A 2 36.99 -17.33 48.33
CA ARG A 2 36.21 -17.43 47.08
C ARG A 2 36.22 -16.05 46.40
N ALA A 3 36.50 -16.00 45.11
CA ALA A 3 36.15 -14.87 44.25
C ALA A 3 35.08 -15.36 43.27
N ALA A 4 33.85 -14.87 43.44
CA ALA A 4 32.73 -15.14 42.55
C ALA A 4 32.75 -14.09 41.43
N THR A 5 32.99 -14.52 40.21
CA THR A 5 32.66 -13.75 39.01
C THR A 5 31.19 -13.98 38.68
N THR A 6 30.38 -12.95 38.86
CA THR A 6 29.00 -12.88 38.35
C THR A 6 29.06 -12.54 36.86
N THR A 7 28.62 -13.45 36.01
CA THR A 7 28.33 -13.20 34.59
C THR A 7 26.90 -12.65 34.48
N PRO A 8 26.65 -11.48 33.85
CA PRO A 8 25.29 -11.05 33.54
C PRO A 8 24.79 -11.78 32.29
N ALA A 9 23.59 -12.35 32.39
CA ALA A 9 22.88 -13.00 31.27
C ALA A 9 22.48 -11.98 30.18
N PRO A 10 22.48 -12.36 28.89
CA PRO A 10 22.00 -11.48 27.82
C PRO A 10 20.47 -11.43 27.81
N ALA A 11 19.91 -10.22 27.86
CA ALA A 11 18.49 -9.97 27.67
C ALA A 11 18.05 -10.37 26.24
N PRO A 12 16.80 -10.85 26.05
CA PRO A 12 16.30 -11.23 24.74
C PRO A 12 16.20 -9.98 23.84
N ALA A 13 16.87 -10.05 22.70
CA ALA A 13 16.76 -9.06 21.64
C ALA A 13 15.28 -8.89 21.25
N ALA A 14 14.78 -7.67 21.37
CA ALA A 14 13.49 -7.27 20.82
C ALA A 14 13.50 -7.46 19.28
N PRO A 15 12.40 -7.94 18.66
CA PRO A 15 12.33 -8.07 17.22
C PRO A 15 12.39 -6.70 16.53
N PRO A 16 12.97 -6.63 15.31
CA PRO A 16 13.12 -5.38 14.59
C PRO A 16 11.76 -4.80 14.17
N ALA A 17 11.64 -3.50 14.34
CA ALA A 17 10.50 -2.67 14.00
C ALA A 17 9.98 -2.95 12.58
N ALA A 18 8.88 -3.71 12.46
CA ALA A 18 8.19 -3.98 11.21
C ALA A 18 7.48 -2.75 10.58
N GLY A 19 7.55 -1.57 11.21
CA GLY A 19 6.85 -0.35 10.77
C GLY A 19 7.50 0.41 9.61
N THR A 20 8.80 0.27 9.39
CA THR A 20 9.52 1.11 8.40
C THR A 20 9.48 0.57 6.97
N GLY A 21 9.23 -0.73 6.78
CA GLY A 21 9.18 -1.37 5.45
C GLY A 21 7.96 -0.96 4.62
N SER A 22 6.80 -0.83 5.27
CA SER A 22 5.53 -0.48 4.61
C SER A 22 5.54 0.97 4.08
N SER A 23 6.10 1.91 4.85
CA SER A 23 6.22 3.31 4.44
C SER A 23 7.17 3.47 3.24
N ARG A 24 8.31 2.75 3.23
CA ARG A 24 9.26 2.77 2.12
C ARG A 24 8.65 2.20 0.84
N GLY A 25 7.94 1.07 0.93
CA GLY A 25 7.25 0.47 -0.22
C GLY A 25 6.18 1.40 -0.80
N SER A 26 5.42 2.08 0.07
CA SER A 26 4.37 3.01 -0.35
C SER A 26 4.94 4.26 -1.05
N MET A 27 6.08 4.79 -0.59
CA MET A 27 6.75 5.93 -1.22
C MET A 27 7.28 5.60 -2.62
N GLU A 28 7.75 4.37 -2.83
CA GLU A 28 8.19 3.91 -4.14
C GLU A 28 7.01 3.79 -5.13
N LEU A 29 5.86 3.28 -4.67
CA LEU A 29 4.64 3.25 -5.49
C LEU A 29 4.16 4.66 -5.87
N LEU A 30 4.22 5.61 -4.95
CA LEU A 30 3.92 7.01 -5.24
C LEU A 30 4.88 7.62 -6.27
N ARG A 31 6.19 7.36 -6.17
CA ARG A 31 7.18 7.82 -7.16
C ARG A 31 6.87 7.27 -8.55
N ARG A 32 6.50 5.99 -8.65
CA ARG A 32 6.10 5.37 -9.92
C ARG A 32 4.86 6.03 -10.51
N LEU A 33 3.83 6.28 -9.71
CA LEU A 33 2.61 6.97 -10.15
C LEU A 33 2.89 8.44 -10.55
N ALA A 34 3.75 9.14 -9.81
CA ALA A 34 4.15 10.50 -10.11
C ALA A 34 5.00 10.61 -11.38
N GLY A 35 5.62 9.51 -11.83
CA GLY A 35 6.33 9.43 -13.10
C GLY A 35 5.41 9.22 -14.32
N ASP A 36 4.14 8.86 -14.12
CA ASP A 36 3.21 8.56 -15.20
C ASP A 36 2.77 9.85 -15.93
N PRO A 37 3.04 9.99 -17.24
CA PRO A 37 2.68 11.19 -17.97
C PRO A 37 1.16 11.41 -18.03
N SER A 38 0.33 10.37 -18.08
CA SER A 38 -1.14 10.51 -18.14
C SER A 38 -1.69 11.16 -16.87
N LEU A 39 -1.11 10.83 -15.71
CA LEU A 39 -1.48 11.43 -14.43
C LEU A 39 -0.92 12.84 -14.24
N ARG A 40 0.28 13.12 -14.77
CA ARG A 40 0.92 14.44 -14.64
C ARG A 40 0.27 15.50 -15.52
N HIS A 41 -0.18 15.13 -16.73
CA HIS A 41 -0.78 16.07 -17.66
C HIS A 41 -2.27 16.32 -17.37
N SER A 42 -2.93 15.47 -16.58
CA SER A 42 -4.30 15.67 -16.11
C SER A 42 -4.35 16.45 -14.79
N GLU A 43 -5.22 17.46 -14.70
CA GLU A 43 -5.46 18.19 -13.44
C GLU A 43 -6.01 17.27 -12.34
N SER A 44 -6.95 16.38 -12.70
CA SER A 44 -7.49 15.36 -11.81
C SER A 44 -6.40 14.39 -11.34
N GLY A 45 -5.46 14.02 -12.22
CA GLY A 45 -4.33 13.16 -11.88
C GLY A 45 -3.35 13.82 -10.89
N ARG A 46 -3.01 15.10 -11.09
CA ARG A 46 -2.18 15.86 -10.15
C ARG A 46 -2.86 16.08 -8.80
N HIS A 47 -4.18 16.28 -8.79
CA HIS A 47 -4.96 16.38 -7.56
C HIS A 47 -4.94 15.05 -6.78
N PHE A 48 -5.16 13.94 -7.49
CA PHE A 48 -5.13 12.61 -6.92
C PHE A 48 -3.75 12.24 -6.34
N LEU A 49 -2.66 12.57 -7.04
CA LEU A 49 -1.29 12.34 -6.55
C LEU A 49 -0.97 13.15 -5.28
N ARG A 50 -1.37 14.42 -5.22
CA ARG A 50 -1.21 15.25 -4.01
C ARG A 50 -2.01 14.70 -2.83
N TRP A 51 -3.24 14.29 -3.09
CA TRP A 51 -4.10 13.69 -2.07
C TRP A 51 -3.51 12.36 -1.56
N LEU A 52 -3.07 11.48 -2.45
CA LEU A 52 -2.38 10.24 -2.08
C LEU A 52 -1.11 10.50 -1.28
N HIS A 53 -0.30 11.49 -1.66
CA HIS A 53 0.90 11.85 -0.90
C HIS A 53 0.58 12.24 0.54
N THR A 54 -0.53 12.96 0.79
CA THR A 54 -0.97 13.32 2.15
C THR A 54 -1.45 12.11 2.95
N HIS A 55 -2.14 11.15 2.33
CA HIS A 55 -2.75 10.01 3.03
C HIS A 55 -1.84 8.79 3.19
N VAL A 56 -0.90 8.59 2.27
CA VAL A 56 0.10 7.50 2.31
C VAL A 56 1.27 7.83 3.23
N MET A 57 1.45 9.11 3.55
CA MET A 57 2.55 9.56 4.38
C MET A 57 2.29 9.38 5.89
N VAL A 58 3.32 8.79 6.49
CA VAL A 58 3.80 8.88 7.87
C VAL A 58 3.16 7.95 8.91
N ASP A 59 3.65 6.70 8.91
CA ASP A 59 3.65 5.80 10.07
C ASP A 59 4.09 6.50 11.40
N GLU A 60 5.06 7.42 11.31
CA GLU A 60 5.51 8.28 12.43
C GLU A 60 4.50 9.38 12.85
N ALA A 61 3.70 9.93 11.92
CA ALA A 61 2.67 10.92 12.26
C ALA A 61 1.43 10.22 12.79
N TRP A 62 1.09 9.03 12.26
CA TRP A 62 0.05 8.18 12.83
C TRP A 62 0.37 7.76 14.27
N ARG A 63 1.63 7.41 14.59
CA ARG A 63 2.05 7.16 15.98
C ARG A 63 1.87 8.38 16.88
N ARG A 64 2.35 9.55 16.44
CA ARG A 64 2.20 10.80 17.21
C ARG A 64 0.74 11.21 17.39
N GLN A 65 -0.07 11.03 16.35
CA GLN A 65 -1.50 11.33 16.39
C GLN A 65 -2.24 10.36 17.31
N ALA A 66 -1.89 9.07 17.28
CA ALA A 66 -2.46 8.06 18.17
C ALA A 66 -2.17 8.37 19.65
N SER A 67 -0.99 8.89 19.97
CA SER A 67 -0.65 9.34 21.33
C SER A 67 -1.44 10.57 21.79
N ALA A 68 -2.05 11.34 20.88
CA ALA A 68 -2.89 12.48 21.20
C ALA A 68 -4.38 12.10 21.41
N ILE A 69 -4.77 10.86 21.12
CA ILE A 69 -6.15 10.39 21.26
C ILE A 69 -6.41 10.03 22.73
N PRO A 70 -7.49 10.56 23.34
CA PRO A 70 -7.89 10.14 24.68
C PRO A 70 -8.23 8.64 24.75
N PRO A 71 -7.94 7.96 25.87
CA PRO A 71 -8.14 6.51 26.00
C PRO A 71 -9.60 6.08 25.75
N HIS A 72 -10.57 6.89 26.15
CA HIS A 72 -12.01 6.62 25.93
C HIS A 72 -12.47 6.81 24.47
N CYS A 73 -11.70 7.51 23.63
CA CYS A 73 -11.98 7.67 22.20
C CYS A 73 -11.22 6.67 21.33
N THR A 74 -10.30 5.90 21.92
CA THR A 74 -9.38 5.04 21.17
C THR A 74 -10.13 3.97 20.39
N ASP A 75 -11.13 3.33 21.01
CA ASP A 75 -11.93 2.28 20.36
C ASP A 75 -12.72 2.83 19.17
N THR A 76 -13.35 4.00 19.31
CA THR A 76 -14.10 4.65 18.23
C THR A 76 -13.18 5.05 17.07
N VAL A 77 -11.99 5.60 17.37
CA VAL A 77 -11.04 5.97 16.30
C VAL A 77 -10.46 4.73 15.63
N ALA A 78 -10.20 3.65 16.39
CA ALA A 78 -9.77 2.38 15.83
C ALA A 78 -10.83 1.77 14.90
N GLU A 79 -12.11 1.80 15.30
CA GLU A 79 -13.22 1.35 14.47
C GLU A 79 -13.32 2.16 13.18
N LEU A 80 -13.24 3.50 13.26
CA LEU A 80 -13.23 4.38 12.08
C LEU A 80 -12.05 4.07 11.15
N ALA A 81 -10.85 3.89 11.69
CA ALA A 81 -9.66 3.55 10.91
C ALA A 81 -9.83 2.19 10.18
N LEU A 82 -10.44 1.20 10.84
CA LEU A 82 -10.76 -0.09 10.24
C LEU A 82 -11.81 0.05 9.13
N GLN A 83 -12.87 0.84 9.31
CA GLN A 83 -13.84 1.10 8.26
C GLN A 83 -13.20 1.78 7.04
N CYS A 84 -12.32 2.76 7.27
CA CYS A 84 -11.52 3.36 6.21
C CYS A 84 -10.66 2.32 5.49
N SER A 85 -10.00 1.42 6.22
CA SER A 85 -9.20 0.35 5.63
C SER A 85 -10.02 -0.57 4.72
N HIS A 86 -11.26 -0.90 5.10
CA HIS A 86 -12.17 -1.69 4.27
C HIS A 86 -12.59 -0.94 3.01
N ALA A 87 -12.88 0.35 3.11
CA ALA A 87 -13.18 1.18 1.94
C ALA A 87 -12.01 1.21 0.95
N TRP A 88 -10.78 1.36 1.45
CA TRP A 88 -9.56 1.29 0.64
C TRP A 88 -9.34 -0.08 0.00
N LYS A 89 -9.59 -1.16 0.73
CA LYS A 89 -9.53 -2.53 0.20
C LYS A 89 -10.51 -2.72 -0.96
N ARG A 90 -11.77 -2.30 -0.79
CA ARG A 90 -12.80 -2.37 -1.84
C ARG A 90 -12.40 -1.57 -3.08
N PHE A 91 -11.85 -0.36 -2.88
CA PHE A 91 -11.37 0.46 -3.98
C PHE A 91 -10.23 -0.23 -4.77
N ALA A 92 -9.28 -0.86 -4.08
CA ALA A 92 -8.21 -1.62 -4.72
C ALA A 92 -8.75 -2.84 -5.50
N GLU A 93 -9.73 -3.56 -4.96
CA GLU A 93 -10.41 -4.67 -5.63
C GLU A 93 -11.15 -4.19 -6.89
N ASP A 94 -11.86 -3.06 -6.83
CA ASP A 94 -12.55 -2.46 -7.97
C ASP A 94 -11.56 -2.08 -9.10
N LEU A 95 -10.42 -1.49 -8.75
CA LEU A 95 -9.36 -1.17 -9.71
C LEU A 95 -8.76 -2.44 -10.34
N ALA A 96 -8.54 -3.49 -9.54
CA ALA A 96 -8.05 -4.78 -10.03
C ALA A 96 -9.04 -5.41 -11.02
N ARG A 97 -10.35 -5.36 -10.73
CA ARG A 97 -11.38 -5.86 -11.65
C ARG A 97 -11.41 -5.09 -12.97
N ARG A 98 -11.34 -3.74 -12.93
CA ARG A 98 -11.27 -2.91 -14.14
C ARG A 98 -10.07 -3.27 -15.02
N ARG A 99 -8.90 -3.47 -14.41
CA ARG A 99 -7.69 -3.92 -15.13
C ARG A 99 -7.89 -5.26 -15.82
N LEU A 100 -8.57 -6.20 -15.19
CA LEU A 100 -8.83 -7.53 -15.76
C LEU A 100 -9.83 -7.46 -16.93
N THR A 101 -10.83 -6.59 -16.86
CA THR A 101 -11.81 -6.40 -17.95
C THR A 101 -11.18 -5.72 -19.18
N ASP A 102 -10.32 -4.72 -18.97
CA ASP A 102 -9.56 -4.05 -20.05
C ASP A 102 -8.55 -4.99 -20.74
N ALA A 103 -8.08 -6.01 -20.01
CA ALA A 103 -7.17 -7.03 -20.52
C ALA A 103 -7.83 -8.16 -21.33
N THR A 104 -9.14 -8.10 -21.61
CA THR A 104 -9.82 -9.10 -22.46
C THR A 104 -9.15 -9.10 -23.84
N PRO A 105 -8.34 -10.13 -24.19
CA PRO A 105 -7.71 -10.20 -25.50
C PRO A 105 -8.82 -10.44 -26.52
N ASP A 106 -8.82 -9.64 -27.58
CA ASP A 106 -9.70 -9.80 -28.72
C ASP A 106 -9.69 -11.28 -29.22
N PRO A 107 -10.80 -12.04 -29.10
CA PRO A 107 -10.87 -13.42 -29.60
C PRO A 107 -10.80 -13.50 -31.13
N SER A 108 -10.91 -12.38 -31.85
CA SER A 108 -10.88 -12.30 -33.31
C SER A 108 -9.48 -12.47 -33.90
N ARG A 109 -8.42 -12.42 -33.08
CA ARG A 109 -7.03 -12.57 -33.56
C ARG A 109 -6.64 -14.02 -33.88
N HIS A 110 -7.43 -15.01 -33.45
CA HIS A 110 -7.18 -16.44 -33.69
C HIS A 110 -8.05 -17.06 -34.80
N ALA A 111 -9.00 -16.32 -35.38
CA ALA A 111 -9.87 -16.83 -36.45
C ALA A 111 -9.32 -16.62 -37.88
N ALA A 112 -8.20 -15.92 -38.05
CA ALA A 112 -7.60 -15.63 -39.35
C ALA A 112 -6.29 -16.41 -39.57
N SER A 113 -6.39 -17.75 -39.63
CA SER A 113 -5.38 -18.60 -40.27
C SER A 113 -6.07 -19.84 -40.84
N ALA A 114 -7.02 -19.61 -41.74
CA ALA A 114 -7.44 -20.61 -42.70
C ALA A 114 -6.86 -20.22 -44.07
N PRO A 115 -5.84 -20.91 -44.60
CA PRO A 115 -5.59 -20.86 -46.02
C PRO A 115 -6.61 -21.77 -46.71
N ARG A 116 -7.53 -21.14 -47.45
CA ARG A 116 -8.15 -21.77 -48.62
C ARG A 116 -7.11 -21.86 -49.75
N GLN A 117 -7.34 -22.82 -50.65
CA GLN A 117 -6.70 -23.11 -51.95
C GLN A 117 -5.71 -24.28 -51.87
N GLY A 118 -5.77 -25.33 -52.69
CA GLY A 118 -6.48 -25.51 -53.96
C GLY A 118 -5.49 -26.11 -54.97
N ALA A 119 -5.63 -27.40 -55.27
CA ALA A 119 -5.15 -28.11 -56.47
C ALA A 119 -5.67 -29.55 -56.40
#